data_AF-A0A969GEJ5-F1
#
_entry.id   AF-A0A969GEJ5-F1
#
_cell.length_a   1.000
_cell.length_b   1.000
_cell.length_c   1.000
_cell.angle_alpha   90.00
_cell.angle_beta   90.00
_cell.angle_gamma   90.00
#
_symmetry.space_group_name_H-M   'P 1'
#
loop_
_entity.id
_entity.type
_entity.pdbx_description
1 polymer ?
#
loop_
_entity_poly.entity_id
_entity_poly.type
_entity_poly.pdbx_seq_one_letter_code
_entity_poly.pdbx_strand_id
1 'polypeptide(L)' 'MWSKALKLIDEHIEWLTQDGTAIVQIDPTEYEKVELKNLVEAEQRKYGSTLLIFYDRVGE' A
#
# COMPACT_ATOMS: atom_id res chain seq x y z
N MET A 1 11.29 2.87 -5.42
CA MET A 1 11.65 1.58 -4.80
C MET A 1 10.46 0.97 -4.06
N TRP A 2 9.74 1.77 -3.26
CA TRP A 2 8.55 1.34 -2.52
C TRP A 2 7.44 0.78 -3.44
N SER A 3 7.15 1.43 -4.57
CA SER A 3 6.06 1.02 -5.49
C SER A 3 6.31 -0.36 -6.11
N LYS A 4 7.57 -0.75 -6.30
CA LYS A 4 7.94 -2.11 -6.72
C LYS A 4 7.67 -3.14 -5.63
N ALA A 5 7.99 -2.82 -4.37
CA ALA A 5 7.69 -3.71 -3.25
C ALA A 5 6.17 -3.87 -3.06
N LEU A 6 5.42 -2.77 -3.17
CA LEU A 6 3.95 -2.80 -3.11
C LEU A 6 3.35 -3.66 -4.23
N LYS A 7 3.84 -3.54 -5.47
CA LYS A 7 3.43 -4.40 -6.58
C LYS A 7 3.75 -5.89 -6.34
N LEU A 8 4.91 -6.21 -5.78
CA LEU A 8 5.24 -7.59 -5.43
C LEU A 8 4.31 -8.16 -4.35
N ILE A 9 3.92 -7.33 -3.38
CA ILE A 9 2.93 -7.72 -2.37
C ILE A 9 1.57 -7.96 -3.04
N ASP A 10 1.15 -7.08 -3.96
CA ASP A 10 -0.10 -7.23 -4.71
C ASP A 10 -0.11 -8.49 -5.59
N GLU A 11 1.03 -8.82 -6.22
CA GLU A 11 1.21 -10.05 -7.01
C GLU A 11 1.20 -11.32 -6.14
N HIS A 12 1.62 -11.21 -4.88
CA HIS A 12 1.69 -12.29 -3.89
C HIS A 12 0.74 -12.04 -2.71
N ILE A 13 -0.55 -11.86 -3.01
CA ILE A 13 -1.56 -11.50 -2.01
C ILE A 13 -1.68 -12.52 -0.86
N GLU A 14 -1.23 -13.76 -1.08
CA GLU A 14 -1.14 -14.81 -0.07
C GLU A 14 -0.19 -14.50 1.09
N TRP A 15 0.69 -13.51 0.96
CA TRP A 15 1.52 -13.01 2.06
C TRP A 15 0.70 -12.25 3.11
N LEU A 16 -0.49 -11.75 2.72
CA LEU A 16 -1.42 -11.11 3.63
C LEU A 16 -2.54 -12.06 4.04
N THR A 17 -2.95 -11.94 5.29
CA THR A 17 -4.22 -12.51 5.77
C THR A 17 -5.40 -11.93 4.98
N GLN A 18 -6.57 -12.55 5.08
CA GLN A 18 -7.77 -12.05 4.40
C GLN A 18 -8.11 -10.60 4.79
N ASP A 19 -7.95 -10.25 6.06
CA ASP A 19 -8.13 -8.87 6.57
C ASP A 19 -6.80 -8.11 6.69
N GLY A 20 -5.78 -8.48 5.90
CA GLY A 20 -4.46 -7.88 5.95
C GLY A 20 -4.39 -6.53 5.24
N THR A 21 -3.56 -5.64 5.78
CA THR A 21 -3.24 -4.33 5.20
C THR A 21 -1.74 -4.20 4.95
N ALA A 22 -1.36 -3.76 3.76
CA ALA A 22 0.00 -3.31 3.47
C ALA A 22 0.13 -1.82 3.79
N ILE A 23 1.15 -1.44 4.55
CA ILE A 23 1.39 -0.04 4.93
C ILE A 23 2.68 0.44 4.31
N VAL A 24 2.60 1.48 3.48
CA VAL A 24 3.75 2.13 2.87
C VAL A 24 4.09 3.40 3.65
N GLN A 25 5.36 3.57 4.00
CA GLN A 25 5.89 4.80 4.57
C GLN A 25 6.89 5.45 3.60
N ILE A 26 6.62 6.68 3.19
CA ILE A 26 7.45 7.44 2.23
C ILE A 26 7.53 8.92 2.60
N ASP A 27 8.44 9.68 1.96
CA ASP A 27 8.31 11.13 1.92
C ASP A 27 7.07 11.50 1.07
N PRO A 28 6.23 12.47 1.49
CA PRO A 28 5.05 12.89 0.74
C PRO A 28 5.33 13.29 -0.72
N THR A 29 6.55 13.73 -1.04
CA THR A 29 6.96 14.10 -2.41
C THR A 29 7.20 12.90 -3.32
N GLU A 30 7.39 11.71 -2.77
CA GLU A 30 7.57 10.46 -3.51
C GLU A 30 6.24 9.77 -3.87
N TYR A 31 5.11 10.31 -3.40
CA TYR A 31 3.82 9.69 -3.61
C TYR A 31 3.44 9.68 -5.10
N GLU A 32 3.10 8.50 -5.59
CA GLU A 32 2.53 8.26 -6.91
C GLU A 32 1.36 7.28 -6.77
N LYS A 33 0.33 7.46 -7.58
CA LYS A 33 -0.77 6.50 -7.63
C LYS A 33 -0.28 5.22 -8.28
N VAL A 34 -0.44 4.08 -7.60
CA VAL A 34 -0.06 2.76 -8.10
C VAL A 34 -1.33 2.00 -8.49
N GLU A 35 -1.36 1.47 -9.70
CA GLU A 35 -2.40 0.53 -10.11
C GLU A 35 -2.10 -0.86 -9.54
N LEU A 36 -3.04 -1.39 -8.78
CA LEU A 36 -2.97 -2.66 -8.03
C LEU A 36 -4.24 -3.46 -8.31
N LYS A 37 -4.15 -4.79 -8.26
CA LYS A 37 -5.27 -5.69 -8.57
C LYS A 37 -5.98 -6.21 -7.33
N ASN A 38 -5.23 -6.49 -6.29
CA ASN A 38 -5.68 -7.18 -5.07
C ASN A 38 -5.67 -6.26 -3.84
N LEU A 39 -4.98 -5.12 -3.94
CA LEU A 39 -4.91 -4.10 -2.91
C LEU A 39 -5.61 -2.81 -3.36
N VAL A 40 -6.27 -2.14 -2.41
CA VAL A 40 -6.90 -0.84 -2.61
C VAL A 40 -6.43 0.14 -1.55
N GLU A 41 -6.12 1.37 -1.96
CA GLU A 41 -5.77 2.43 -1.03
C GLU A 41 -7.01 2.84 -0.21
N ALA A 42 -6.94 2.62 1.11
CA ALA A 42 -8.04 2.87 2.03
C ALA A 42 -7.87 4.18 2.80
N GLU A 43 -6.65 4.47 3.26
CA GLU A 43 -6.36 5.65 4.08
C GLU A 43 -4.95 6.19 3.81
N GLN A 44 -4.79 7.50 3.96
CA GLN A 44 -3.47 8.14 4.09
C GLN A 44 -3.38 8.94 5.39
N ARG A 45 -2.22 8.88 6.05
CA ARG A 45 -1.90 9.69 7.24
C ARG A 45 -0.59 10.43 7.05
N LYS A 46 -0.59 11.74 7.25
CA LYS A 46 0.62 12.58 7.14
C LYS A 46 1.08 13.08 8.50
N TYR A 47 2.36 12.86 8.79
CA TYR A 47 3.04 13.30 10.01
C TYR A 47 4.34 14.03 9.62
N GLY A 48 4.29 15.36 9.54
CA GLY A 48 5.44 16.16 9.09
C GLY A 48 5.88 15.75 7.67
N SER A 49 7.12 15.26 7.54
CA SER A 49 7.72 14.75 6.30
C SER A 49 7.52 13.25 6.09
N THR A 50 6.61 12.61 6.84
CA THR A 50 6.28 11.19 6.68
C THR A 50 4.85 11.05 6.21
N LEU A 51 4.64 10.31 5.12
CA LEU A 51 3.33 9.88 4.63
C LEU A 51 3.20 8.36 4.85
N LEU A 52 2.14 7.95 5.52
CA LEU A 52 1.69 6.56 5.61
C LEU A 52 0.50 6.35 4.68
N ILE A 53 0.54 5.29 3.89
CA ILE A 53 -0.53 4.91 2.96
C ILE A 53 -0.93 3.48 3.30
N PHE A 54 -2.21 3.27 3.56
CA PHE A 54 -2.79 2.00 3.97
C PHE A 54 -3.48 1.39 2.75
N TYR A 55 -3.02 0.20 2.37
CA TYR A 55 -3.55 -0.58 1.26
C TYR A 55 -4.21 -1.85 1.81
N ASP A 56 -5.53 -1.88 1.80
CA ASP A 56 -6.30 -3.02 2.26
C ASP A 56 -6.45 -4.05 1.14
N ARG A 57 -6.49 -5.32 1.50
CA ARG A 57 -6.86 -6.38 0.58
C ARG A 57 -8.32 -6.21 0.15
N VAL A 58 -8.57 -6.27 -1.15
CA VAL A 58 -9.93 -6.36 -1.69
C VAL A 58 -10.50 -7.71 -1.26
N GLY A 59 -11.56 -7.68 -0.44
CA GLY A 59 -12.27 -8.88 -0.03
C GLY A 59 -12.87 -9.62 -1.23
N GLU A 60 -13.07 -10.95 -1.08
CA GLU A 60 -13.88 -11.73 -2.03
C GLU A 60 -15.34 -11.26 -2.07
#